data_AF-A0A059DJH8-F1
#
_entry.id   AF-A0A059DJH8-F1
#
_cell.length_a   1.000
_cell.length_b   1.000
_cell.length_c   1.000
_cell.angle_alpha   90.00
_cell.angle_beta   90.00
_cell.angle_gamma   90.00
#
_symmetry.space_group_name_H-M   'P 1'
#
loop_
_entity.id
_entity.type
_entity.pdbx_description
1 polymer ?
#
loop_
_entity_poly.entity_id
_entity_poly.type
_entity_poly.pdbx_seq_one_letter_code
_entity_poly.pdbx_strand_id
1 'polypeptide(L)'
;MEAVHISSAASRHFAAAGATAQSHSASRGLYSSKCASRSPKLCTSWTGLGTSASLRSKNIFAREIWALVNSKSVTVRRHMRSVVRAEMFGQLTGGLEAAWNKLKGEETLTKENIVEPMRDIRRALLEADVSLPVVRRFVQAVSDQAVGVGLIRGVKPDQQLVKIVHDELVKLMGGEVSELAFAKSGPTVILLAGLQGVGKTTVCAKLAYYLKKVGKSCMLVAGDVYRPAAIDQLVILGQQVDVPVYSAGTEVKPSEIARQGLEKAKKQNIDVVIVDTAGRLQIDKAMMDELKEVKRALNPTEVLLVVDAMTGQEAAALVTTFNLEIGITGAILTKLDGDSRGGAALSVKEVSGKPIKLVGRGERLEDLEPFYPDRMAGRILGMGDVLSFVEKAQEVMRQEDAEELQKKIMSAKFDFNDFLKQTRAVARMGSMTRVIGMIPGMGKVTPAQVREAEKNLKVMEGMIEAMTPEEREKPELLAESQVRRKRIAQESGKTEQQVSQLVAQLFQMRVRMKNLMGIMEGGSIPALNNLEEALKSEEKAPPGTARRRRKSESRRKFADSASTRPGPRGFGAK
;
A
#
# COMPACT_ATOMS: atom_id res chain seq x y z
N MET A 1 -4.98 25.67 -43.14
CA MET A 1 -5.88 26.44 -44.01
C MET A 1 -7.20 26.48 -43.27
N GLU A 2 -7.64 27.53 -42.60
CA GLU A 2 -7.62 28.97 -42.92
C GLU A 2 -7.02 29.82 -41.80
N ALA A 3 -6.55 31.01 -42.19
CA ALA A 3 -5.91 32.02 -41.37
C ALA A 3 -6.90 33.13 -41.01
N VAL A 4 -6.76 33.69 -39.81
CA VAL A 4 -7.35 34.99 -39.44
C VAL A 4 -6.21 35.93 -39.08
N HIS A 5 -6.07 36.96 -39.92
CA HIS A 5 -5.22 38.14 -39.71
C HIS A 5 -5.97 39.23 -38.93
N ILE A 6 -5.20 40.17 -38.36
CA ILE A 6 -5.46 41.56 -37.93
C ILE A 6 -4.86 41.73 -36.52
N SER A 7 -4.06 42.74 -36.16
CA SER A 7 -3.26 43.75 -36.84
C SER A 7 -2.40 44.39 -35.74
N SER A 8 -1.14 44.69 -36.05
CA SER A 8 -0.17 45.40 -35.23
C SER A 8 -0.39 46.92 -35.25
N ALA A 9 -0.12 47.60 -34.14
CA ALA A 9 0.26 49.02 -34.14
C ALA A 9 1.31 49.30 -33.06
N ALA A 10 2.50 49.70 -33.50
CA ALA A 10 3.59 50.29 -32.72
C ALA A 10 3.30 51.80 -32.48
N SER A 11 3.77 52.47 -31.43
CA SER A 11 5.10 53.11 -31.33
C SER A 11 5.04 54.08 -30.11
N ARG A 12 5.97 54.06 -29.14
CA ARG A 12 7.24 54.82 -29.00
C ARG A 12 7.16 56.07 -28.08
N HIS A 13 8.17 56.12 -27.20
CA HIS A 13 8.88 57.27 -26.59
C HIS A 13 8.11 58.30 -25.74
N PHE A 14 8.54 58.52 -24.48
CA PHE A 14 9.55 59.54 -24.11
C PHE A 14 9.92 59.47 -22.62
N ALA A 15 11.16 59.81 -22.32
CA ALA A 15 11.74 59.96 -21.00
C ALA A 15 11.79 61.44 -20.57
N ALA A 16 12.08 61.66 -19.29
CA ALA A 16 12.76 62.82 -18.66
C ALA A 16 11.95 63.69 -17.66
N ALA A 17 12.44 63.64 -16.41
CA ALA A 17 12.95 64.75 -15.58
C ALA A 17 12.05 65.87 -14.99
N GLY A 18 12.36 66.21 -13.73
CA GLY A 18 11.97 67.42 -12.99
C GLY A 18 11.30 67.10 -11.64
N ALA A 19 11.96 66.96 -10.48
CA ALA A 19 12.71 67.93 -9.66
C ALA A 19 11.85 68.99 -8.93
N THR A 20 11.76 68.88 -7.60
CA THR A 20 11.81 69.92 -6.51
C THR A 20 11.35 69.24 -5.20
N ALA A 21 12.13 69.02 -4.13
CA ALA A 21 13.01 69.86 -3.27
C ALA A 21 12.30 70.36 -1.99
N GLN A 22 12.82 69.94 -0.81
CA GLN A 22 13.06 70.67 0.45
C GLN A 22 13.39 69.66 1.58
N SER A 23 14.64 69.48 2.00
CA SER A 23 15.41 70.20 3.06
C SER A 23 14.88 69.90 4.48
N HIS A 24 15.63 69.42 5.50
CA HIS A 24 16.91 69.89 6.06
C HIS A 24 17.56 68.75 6.92
N SER A 25 18.85 68.45 6.73
CA SER A 25 20.04 68.86 7.54
C SER A 25 20.45 67.81 8.60
N ALA A 26 21.54 67.05 8.39
CA ALA A 26 22.94 67.36 8.77
C ALA A 26 23.21 66.97 10.25
N SER A 27 24.32 66.34 10.67
CA SER A 27 25.69 66.24 10.14
C SER A 27 26.54 65.25 10.97
N ARG A 28 27.52 64.59 10.30
CA ARG A 28 28.96 64.34 10.64
C ARG A 28 29.34 63.79 12.04
N GLY A 29 30.36 62.96 12.24
CA GLY A 29 31.47 62.44 11.43
C GLY A 29 32.18 61.32 12.25
N LEU A 30 32.72 60.29 11.60
CA LEU A 30 34.15 60.04 11.30
C LEU A 30 35.13 59.94 12.49
N TYR A 31 35.94 58.87 12.44
CA TYR A 31 37.29 58.56 12.97
C TYR A 31 37.29 57.21 13.73
N SER A 32 37.75 56.08 13.16
CA SER A 32 39.13 55.68 12.83
C SER A 32 39.94 55.09 14.01
N SER A 33 40.16 53.77 13.91
CA SER A 33 41.47 53.07 14.01
C SER A 33 41.92 52.35 15.31
N LYS A 34 42.34 51.09 15.04
CA LYS A 34 43.51 50.33 15.55
C LYS A 34 43.39 49.44 16.80
N CYS A 35 43.43 48.13 16.50
CA CYS A 35 44.32 47.07 16.99
C CYS A 35 45.01 47.23 18.36
N ALA A 36 44.89 46.22 19.24
CA ALA A 36 45.86 45.10 19.31
C ALA A 36 45.84 44.37 20.68
N SER A 37 45.66 43.05 20.61
CA SER A 37 46.48 42.02 21.28
C SER A 37 46.36 41.71 22.80
N ARG A 38 46.48 40.38 23.03
CA ARG A 38 47.05 39.64 24.17
C ARG A 38 46.15 39.20 25.34
N SER A 39 45.85 37.89 25.30
CA SER A 39 45.69 36.97 26.44
C SER A 39 46.99 36.87 27.28
N PRO A 40 46.97 36.39 28.54
CA PRO A 40 46.95 34.94 28.80
C PRO A 40 46.21 34.44 30.06
N LYS A 41 45.79 33.16 30.02
CA LYS A 41 45.96 32.02 31.00
C LYS A 41 46.05 32.34 32.51
N LEU A 42 45.61 31.53 33.49
CA LEU A 42 45.12 30.14 33.63
C LEU A 42 44.66 29.99 35.11
N CYS A 43 43.87 28.94 35.38
CA CYS A 43 43.87 28.12 36.62
C CYS A 43 43.20 28.64 37.91
N THR A 44 42.10 27.99 38.34
CA THR A 44 41.99 26.99 39.47
C THR A 44 41.90 27.67 40.83
N SER A 45 41.13 27.26 41.84
CA SER A 45 40.22 26.17 42.11
C SER A 45 39.73 26.36 43.56
N TRP A 46 38.51 25.89 43.84
CA TRP A 46 38.12 25.19 45.08
C TRP A 46 37.89 25.96 46.41
N THR A 47 36.68 25.70 46.95
CA THR A 47 36.31 25.45 48.37
C THR A 47 36.58 26.55 49.40
N GLY A 48 35.70 26.90 50.35
CA GLY A 48 34.43 26.36 50.80
C GLY A 48 34.00 27.10 52.09
N LEU A 49 32.69 27.00 52.39
CA LEU A 49 31.97 27.16 53.67
C LEU A 49 32.34 28.27 54.69
N GLY A 50 31.31 29.01 55.12
CA GLY A 50 31.30 29.63 56.45
C GLY A 50 30.20 30.69 56.67
N THR A 51 28.99 30.25 57.05
CA THR A 51 28.04 30.86 58.02
C THR A 51 28.09 32.39 58.25
N SER A 52 27.02 33.19 58.09
CA SER A 52 25.80 33.19 58.92
C SER A 52 24.96 34.46 58.65
N ALA A 53 23.66 34.35 58.95
CA ALA A 53 22.73 35.41 59.39
C ALA A 53 22.04 36.39 58.41
N SER A 54 20.73 36.50 58.65
CA SER A 54 19.86 37.68 58.45
C SER A 54 18.97 37.77 57.20
N LEU A 55 17.83 37.07 57.31
CA LEU A 55 16.48 37.47 56.86
C LEU A 55 16.29 38.90 56.35
N ARG A 56 15.93 39.04 55.06
CA ARG A 56 14.77 39.79 54.54
C ARG A 56 14.85 39.88 53.02
N SER A 57 14.00 39.16 52.29
CA SER A 57 13.49 39.62 51.00
C SER A 57 12.35 38.72 50.54
N LYS A 58 11.29 39.35 50.05
CA LYS A 58 9.99 38.75 49.74
C LYS A 58 10.07 38.01 48.40
N ASN A 59 9.57 36.78 48.41
CA ASN A 59 9.32 35.94 47.24
C ASN A 59 8.35 36.61 46.26
N ILE A 60 8.84 36.99 45.08
CA ILE A 60 8.07 37.25 43.87
C ILE A 60 8.65 36.34 42.79
N PHE A 61 8.36 35.03 42.89
CA PHE A 61 8.57 34.07 41.80
C PHE A 61 7.85 32.72 42.02
N ALA A 62 7.35 32.46 43.24
CA ALA A 62 6.66 31.20 43.58
C ALA A 62 5.13 31.34 43.69
N ARG A 63 4.49 32.14 42.82
CA ARG A 63 3.01 32.20 42.69
C ARG A 63 2.49 31.99 41.26
N GLU A 64 3.34 31.79 40.26
CA GLU A 64 2.92 31.59 38.87
C GLU A 64 3.00 30.15 38.35
N ILE A 65 3.52 29.19 39.14
CA ILE A 65 3.64 27.79 38.69
C ILE A 65 2.51 26.88 39.22
N TRP A 66 1.61 27.38 40.09
CA TRP A 66 0.53 26.57 40.67
C TRP A 66 -0.91 27.05 40.35
N ALA A 67 -1.06 27.95 39.37
CA ALA A 67 -2.37 28.43 38.91
C ALA A 67 -2.85 27.79 37.58
N LEU A 68 -2.12 26.80 37.05
CA LEU A 68 -2.41 26.15 35.77
C LEU A 68 -2.83 24.68 35.89
N VAL A 69 -3.31 24.26 37.07
CA VAL A 69 -3.76 22.87 37.34
C VAL A 69 -5.25 22.77 37.72
N ASN A 70 -6.01 23.87 37.76
CA ASN A 70 -7.46 23.76 37.98
C ASN A 70 -8.21 24.95 37.38
N SER A 71 -8.65 24.84 36.12
CA SER A 71 -10.00 25.30 35.71
C SER A 71 -10.29 24.93 34.26
N LYS A 72 -11.58 24.69 34.01
CA LYS A 72 -12.27 24.51 32.72
C LYS A 72 -12.38 23.06 32.24
N SER A 73 -13.42 22.44 32.78
CA SER A 73 -14.32 21.52 32.09
C SER A 73 -14.53 21.94 30.62
N VAL A 74 -13.88 21.22 29.71
CA VAL A 74 -14.21 21.25 28.28
C VAL A 74 -14.98 19.98 27.98
N THR A 75 -16.27 20.15 27.73
CA THR A 75 -17.16 19.12 27.19
C THR A 75 -16.62 18.72 25.82
N VAL A 76 -15.95 17.56 25.75
CA VAL A 76 -15.45 16.99 24.49
C VAL A 76 -16.65 16.55 23.66
N ARG A 77 -17.12 17.42 22.75
CA ARG A 77 -17.92 16.99 21.61
C ARG A 77 -17.08 16.02 20.80
N ARG A 78 -17.39 14.72 20.91
CA ARG A 78 -16.92 13.66 20.01
C ARG A 78 -17.25 14.09 18.58
N HIS A 79 -16.27 14.65 17.89
CA HIS A 79 -16.29 14.68 16.44
C HIS A 79 -16.17 13.22 15.99
N MET A 80 -17.21 12.72 15.32
CA MET A 80 -17.14 11.49 14.54
C MET A 80 -15.94 11.63 13.59
N ARG A 81 -14.83 10.99 13.95
CA ARG A 81 -13.76 10.71 12.98
C ARG A 81 -14.38 9.75 11.97
N SER A 82 -14.71 10.27 10.80
CA SER A 82 -14.94 9.47 9.61
C SER A 82 -13.73 8.56 9.43
N VAL A 83 -13.92 7.27 9.69
CA VAL A 83 -12.92 6.24 9.42
C VAL A 83 -12.85 6.11 7.91
N VAL A 84 -11.87 6.77 7.30
CA VAL A 84 -11.61 6.61 5.86
C VAL A 84 -11.10 5.19 5.65
N ARG A 85 -11.87 4.41 4.88
CA ARG A 85 -11.54 3.07 4.41
C ARG A 85 -10.28 3.18 3.54
N ALA A 86 -9.22 2.47 3.90
CA ALA A 86 -8.05 2.30 3.04
C ALA A 86 -8.30 1.10 2.11
N GLU A 87 -9.18 1.30 1.13
CA GLU A 87 -9.16 0.51 -0.10
C GLU A 87 -8.58 1.43 -1.17
N MET A 88 -7.57 0.94 -1.90
CA MET A 88 -6.78 1.66 -2.92
C MET A 88 -7.62 2.48 -3.92
N PHE A 89 -8.91 2.14 -4.11
CA PHE A 89 -9.86 2.85 -4.97
C PHE A 89 -11.24 3.08 -4.34
N GLY A 90 -11.39 2.97 -3.01
CA GLY A 90 -12.70 2.83 -2.36
C GLY A 90 -13.71 3.95 -2.68
N GLN A 91 -13.25 5.18 -2.92
CA GLN A 91 -14.12 6.30 -3.34
C GLN A 91 -14.64 6.13 -4.77
N LEU A 92 -13.75 5.74 -5.69
CA LEU A 92 -14.10 5.47 -7.08
C LEU A 92 -15.02 4.25 -7.18
N THR A 93 -14.66 3.15 -6.51
CA THR A 93 -15.49 1.94 -6.46
C THR A 93 -16.88 2.23 -5.91
N GLY A 94 -17.00 2.96 -4.80
CA GLY A 94 -18.30 3.33 -4.23
C GLY A 94 -19.16 4.20 -5.15
N GLY A 95 -18.54 5.14 -5.88
CA GLY A 95 -19.24 5.96 -6.88
C GLY A 95 -19.73 5.15 -8.09
N LEU A 96 -18.94 4.18 -8.55
CA LEU A 96 -19.32 3.26 -9.63
C LEU A 96 -20.43 2.29 -9.20
N GLU A 97 -20.37 1.75 -7.98
CA GLU A 97 -21.43 0.91 -7.42
C GLU A 97 -22.77 1.66 -7.32
N ALA A 98 -22.74 2.94 -6.93
CA ALA A 98 -23.93 3.78 -6.89
C ALA A 98 -24.58 3.92 -8.28
N ALA A 99 -23.78 4.05 -9.34
CA ALA A 99 -24.26 4.14 -10.70
C ALA A 99 -24.97 2.85 -11.16
N TRP A 100 -24.42 1.66 -10.87
CA TRP A 100 -25.02 0.39 -11.28
C TRP A 100 -26.26 0.03 -10.47
N ASN A 101 -26.30 0.42 -9.18
CA ASN A 101 -27.49 0.21 -8.34
C ASN A 101 -28.74 0.90 -8.89
N LYS A 102 -28.59 2.01 -9.64
CA LYS A 102 -29.70 2.70 -10.30
C LYS A 102 -30.27 1.98 -11.52
N LEU A 103 -29.50 1.06 -12.11
CA LEU A 103 -29.94 0.24 -13.24
C LEU A 103 -30.52 -1.11 -12.81
N LYS A 104 -30.58 -1.38 -11.49
CA LYS A 104 -31.20 -2.60 -10.98
C LYS A 104 -32.71 -2.56 -11.23
N GLY A 105 -33.19 -3.50 -12.04
CA GLY A 105 -34.62 -3.63 -12.38
C GLY A 105 -34.98 -3.06 -13.75
N GLU A 106 -34.04 -2.39 -14.42
CA GLU A 106 -34.19 -2.01 -15.83
C GLU A 106 -34.06 -3.25 -16.73
N GLU A 107 -34.88 -3.32 -17.78
CA GLU A 107 -34.85 -4.43 -18.75
C GLU A 107 -33.93 -4.15 -19.94
N THR A 108 -33.71 -2.88 -20.28
CA THR A 108 -32.93 -2.47 -21.46
C THR A 108 -32.10 -1.22 -21.18
N LEU A 109 -30.92 -1.07 -21.80
CA LEU A 109 -30.16 0.19 -21.76
C LEU A 109 -30.70 1.14 -22.84
N THR A 110 -31.27 2.27 -22.43
CA THR A 110 -31.79 3.31 -23.32
C THR A 110 -31.04 4.63 -23.11
N LYS A 111 -31.24 5.60 -24.00
CA LYS A 111 -30.62 6.92 -23.86
C LYS A 111 -31.11 7.65 -22.61
N GLU A 112 -32.35 7.40 -22.20
CA GLU A 112 -32.99 8.07 -21.08
C GLU A 112 -32.53 7.52 -19.73
N ASN A 113 -32.45 6.19 -19.60
CA ASN A 113 -32.10 5.57 -18.31
C ASN A 113 -30.59 5.60 -17.99
N ILE A 114 -29.74 5.80 -19.00
CA ILE A 114 -28.29 5.82 -18.81
C ILE A 114 -27.73 7.19 -18.35
N VAL A 115 -28.49 8.27 -18.54
CA VAL A 115 -28.02 9.65 -18.23
C VAL A 115 -27.60 9.78 -16.77
N GLU A 116 -28.41 9.27 -15.84
CA GLU A 116 -28.12 9.34 -14.41
C GLU A 116 -26.89 8.52 -14.01
N PRO A 117 -26.80 7.21 -14.34
CA PRO A 117 -25.59 6.42 -14.13
C PRO A 117 -24.32 7.07 -14.70
N MET A 118 -24.38 7.62 -15.92
CA MET A 118 -23.23 8.30 -16.53
C MET A 118 -22.82 9.56 -15.76
N ARG A 119 -23.78 10.29 -15.19
CA ARG A 119 -23.50 11.46 -14.36
C ARG A 119 -22.80 11.08 -13.05
N ASP A 120 -23.19 9.96 -12.46
CA ASP A 120 -22.56 9.44 -11.24
C ASP A 120 -21.14 8.91 -11.52
N ILE A 121 -20.95 8.17 -12.62
CA ILE A 121 -19.61 7.73 -13.09
C ILE A 121 -18.72 8.96 -13.35
N ARG A 122 -19.26 9.99 -14.02
CA ARG A 122 -18.54 11.24 -14.26
C ARG A 122 -18.10 11.90 -12.96
N ARG A 123 -19.00 11.97 -11.97
CA ARG A 123 -18.70 12.53 -10.65
C ARG A 123 -17.61 11.72 -9.94
N ALA A 124 -17.74 10.39 -9.93
CA ALA A 124 -16.78 9.49 -9.29
C ALA A 124 -15.37 9.64 -9.89
N LEU A 125 -15.26 9.75 -11.22
CA LEU A 125 -13.98 9.98 -11.89
C LEU A 125 -13.39 11.36 -11.59
N LEU A 126 -14.21 12.40 -11.46
CA LEU A 126 -13.73 13.74 -11.09
C LEU A 126 -13.31 13.83 -9.63
N GLU A 127 -14.04 13.17 -8.71
CA GLU A 127 -13.64 13.03 -7.30
C GLU A 127 -12.34 12.23 -7.15
N ALA A 128 -12.12 11.31 -8.10
CA ALA A 128 -10.87 10.58 -8.27
C ALA A 128 -9.73 11.41 -8.94
N ASP A 129 -9.86 12.74 -9.01
CA ASP A 129 -8.93 13.68 -9.64
C ASP A 129 -8.51 13.32 -11.08
N VAL A 130 -9.35 12.58 -11.82
CA VAL A 130 -9.13 12.36 -13.26
C VAL A 130 -9.30 13.69 -13.98
N SER A 131 -8.47 13.96 -14.98
CA SER A 131 -8.56 15.20 -15.73
C SER A 131 -9.90 15.29 -16.51
N LEU A 132 -10.52 16.47 -16.47
CA LEU A 132 -11.82 16.71 -17.09
C LEU A 132 -11.89 16.32 -18.59
N PRO A 133 -10.85 16.57 -19.42
CA PRO A 133 -10.87 16.14 -20.82
C PRO A 133 -10.95 14.61 -20.97
N VAL A 134 -10.23 13.86 -20.12
CA VAL A 134 -10.22 12.40 -20.11
C VAL A 134 -11.57 11.87 -19.66
N VAL A 135 -12.14 12.41 -18.58
CA VAL A 135 -13.47 12.03 -18.09
C VAL A 135 -14.55 12.25 -19.16
N ARG A 136 -14.53 13.41 -19.85
CA ARG A 136 -15.52 13.71 -20.89
C ARG A 136 -15.48 12.69 -22.03
N ARG A 137 -14.28 12.35 -22.52
CA ARG A 137 -14.10 11.36 -23.58
C ARG A 137 -14.52 9.97 -23.14
N PHE A 138 -14.13 9.56 -21.93
CA PHE A 138 -14.51 8.28 -21.35
C PHE A 138 -16.04 8.13 -21.25
N VAL A 139 -16.73 9.10 -20.64
CA VAL A 139 -18.19 9.04 -20.47
C VAL A 139 -18.91 9.02 -21.81
N GLN A 140 -18.42 9.78 -22.80
CA GLN A 140 -18.97 9.75 -24.16
C GLN A 140 -18.82 8.37 -24.79
N ALA A 141 -17.62 7.78 -24.76
CA ALA A 141 -17.35 6.46 -25.33
C ALA A 141 -18.19 5.35 -24.67
N VAL A 142 -18.34 5.38 -23.34
CA VAL A 142 -19.20 4.44 -22.61
C VAL A 142 -20.67 4.63 -22.99
N SER A 143 -21.14 5.87 -23.10
CA SER A 143 -22.53 6.17 -23.49
C SER A 143 -22.85 5.67 -24.89
N ASP A 144 -21.95 5.89 -25.84
CA ASP A 144 -22.12 5.47 -27.23
C ASP A 144 -22.14 3.94 -27.35
N GLN A 145 -21.26 3.25 -26.61
CA GLN A 145 -21.24 1.77 -26.57
C GLN A 145 -22.46 1.20 -25.87
N ALA A 146 -22.91 1.79 -24.77
CA ALA A 146 -24.04 1.27 -24.01
C ALA A 146 -25.39 1.41 -24.72
N VAL A 147 -25.55 2.43 -25.57
CA VAL A 147 -26.74 2.60 -26.43
C VAL A 147 -26.60 1.79 -27.72
N GLY A 148 -25.38 1.62 -28.24
CA GLY A 148 -25.12 0.94 -29.52
C GLY A 148 -25.07 -0.59 -29.45
N VAL A 149 -24.74 -1.18 -28.30
CA VAL A 149 -24.70 -2.64 -28.11
C VAL A 149 -26.10 -3.12 -27.75
N GLY A 150 -26.85 -3.62 -28.75
CA GLY A 150 -28.13 -4.29 -28.51
C GLY A 150 -28.01 -5.38 -27.42
N LEU A 151 -29.10 -5.65 -26.69
CA LEU A 151 -29.06 -6.55 -25.54
C LEU A 151 -28.53 -7.93 -25.88
N ILE A 152 -27.53 -8.36 -25.10
CA ILE A 152 -27.13 -9.77 -25.07
C ILE A 152 -28.19 -10.51 -24.25
N ARG A 153 -28.96 -11.39 -24.91
CA ARG A 153 -30.00 -12.19 -24.23
C ARG A 153 -29.42 -12.93 -23.02
N GLY A 154 -30.05 -12.75 -21.86
CA GLY A 154 -29.67 -13.42 -20.61
C GLY A 154 -28.66 -12.68 -19.72
N VAL A 155 -28.13 -11.53 -20.17
CA VAL A 155 -27.26 -10.67 -19.35
C VAL A 155 -28.07 -9.50 -18.82
N LYS A 156 -27.95 -9.21 -17.52
CA LYS A 156 -28.66 -8.08 -16.91
C LYS A 156 -28.02 -6.74 -17.34
N PRO A 157 -28.80 -5.66 -17.54
CA PRO A 157 -28.27 -4.36 -17.97
C PRO A 157 -27.18 -3.77 -17.07
N ASP A 158 -27.27 -3.97 -15.75
CA ASP A 158 -26.25 -3.55 -14.79
C ASP A 158 -24.90 -4.24 -15.06
N GLN A 159 -24.92 -5.55 -15.30
CA GLN A 159 -23.71 -6.33 -15.64
C GLN A 159 -23.15 -5.96 -17.02
N GLN A 160 -24.01 -5.67 -17.98
CA GLN A 160 -23.59 -5.20 -19.31
C GLN A 160 -22.89 -3.84 -19.19
N LEU A 161 -23.42 -2.90 -18.39
CA LEU A 161 -22.77 -1.63 -18.18
C LEU A 161 -21.42 -1.79 -17.46
N VAL A 162 -21.33 -2.62 -16.43
CA VAL A 162 -20.06 -2.93 -15.74
C VAL A 162 -19.01 -3.40 -16.75
N LYS A 163 -19.38 -4.29 -17.66
CA LYS A 163 -18.48 -4.79 -18.70
C LYS A 163 -18.03 -3.69 -19.66
N ILE A 164 -18.95 -2.84 -20.13
CA ILE A 164 -18.61 -1.73 -21.04
C ILE A 164 -17.64 -0.76 -20.35
N VAL A 165 -17.92 -0.40 -19.10
CA VAL A 165 -17.05 0.45 -18.29
C VAL A 165 -15.68 -0.21 -18.08
N HIS A 166 -15.63 -1.50 -17.77
CA HIS A 166 -14.40 -2.27 -17.65
C HIS A 166 -13.57 -2.19 -18.94
N ASP A 167 -14.17 -2.56 -20.07
CA ASP A 167 -13.46 -2.65 -21.35
C ASP A 167 -12.95 -1.27 -21.79
N GLU A 168 -13.71 -0.20 -21.51
CA GLU A 168 -13.28 1.16 -21.80
C GLU A 168 -12.16 1.63 -20.86
N LEU A 169 -12.18 1.26 -19.57
CA LEU A 169 -11.09 1.53 -18.63
C LEU A 169 -9.80 0.83 -19.06
N VAL A 170 -9.90 -0.42 -19.53
CA VAL A 170 -8.76 -1.19 -20.06
C VAL A 170 -8.14 -0.48 -21.26
N LYS A 171 -8.95 -0.07 -22.23
CA LYS A 171 -8.47 0.70 -23.40
C LYS A 171 -7.78 2.00 -22.98
N LEU A 172 -8.39 2.74 -22.07
CA LEU A 172 -7.89 4.03 -21.60
C LEU A 172 -6.54 3.90 -20.88
N MET A 173 -6.28 2.78 -20.22
CA MET A 173 -5.01 2.48 -19.56
C MET A 173 -3.95 1.85 -20.48
N GLY A 174 -4.27 1.55 -21.73
CA GLY A 174 -3.32 1.09 -22.75
C GLY A 174 -3.63 -0.24 -23.40
N GLY A 175 -4.73 -0.88 -23.02
CA GLY A 175 -5.17 -2.15 -23.59
C GLY A 175 -4.34 -3.32 -23.08
N GLU A 176 -3.23 -3.58 -23.74
CA GLU A 176 -2.38 -4.75 -23.49
C GLU A 176 -1.17 -4.42 -22.60
N VAL A 177 -0.59 -5.47 -22.03
CA VAL A 177 0.61 -5.40 -21.21
C VAL A 177 1.79 -4.99 -22.09
N SER A 178 2.52 -3.95 -21.67
CA SER A 178 3.74 -3.51 -22.35
C SER A 178 4.97 -3.87 -21.53
N GLU A 179 5.81 -4.74 -22.08
CA GLU A 179 7.09 -5.09 -21.48
C GLU A 179 8.16 -4.00 -21.67
N LEU A 180 9.25 -4.11 -20.92
CA LEU A 180 10.46 -3.29 -21.11
C LEU A 180 11.15 -3.68 -22.42
N ALA A 181 11.52 -2.70 -23.25
CA ALA A 181 12.32 -2.99 -24.43
C ALA A 181 13.80 -3.11 -24.05
N PHE A 182 14.44 -4.14 -24.60
CA PHE A 182 15.87 -4.38 -24.43
C PHE A 182 16.62 -4.05 -25.71
N ALA A 183 17.86 -3.58 -25.56
CA ALA A 183 18.74 -3.33 -26.70
C ALA A 183 19.11 -4.66 -27.39
N LYS A 184 19.17 -4.64 -28.73
CA LYS A 184 19.60 -5.80 -29.53
C LYS A 184 21.09 -6.11 -29.39
N SER A 185 21.89 -5.10 -29.05
CA SER A 185 23.34 -5.19 -28.92
C SER A 185 23.85 -4.22 -27.84
N GLY A 186 24.77 -4.69 -27.00
CA GLY A 186 25.33 -3.91 -25.90
C GLY A 186 24.36 -3.73 -24.73
N PRO A 187 24.74 -2.92 -23.72
CA PRO A 187 23.89 -2.67 -22.55
C PRO A 187 22.61 -1.94 -22.95
N THR A 188 21.48 -2.40 -22.40
CA THR A 188 20.21 -1.66 -22.42
C THR A 188 20.32 -0.46 -21.50
N VAL A 189 20.03 0.74 -21.99
CA VAL A 189 20.11 1.96 -21.19
C VAL A 189 18.70 2.46 -20.89
N ILE A 190 18.38 2.55 -19.60
CA ILE A 190 17.10 3.02 -19.08
C ILE A 190 17.34 4.35 -18.36
N LEU A 191 16.74 5.43 -18.87
CA LEU A 191 16.78 6.76 -18.26
C LEU A 191 15.49 7.00 -17.48
N LEU A 192 15.59 7.20 -16.16
CA LEU A 192 14.44 7.56 -15.34
C LEU A 192 14.30 9.09 -15.30
N ALA A 193 13.10 9.60 -15.58
CA ALA A 193 12.78 11.02 -15.50
C ALA A 193 11.49 11.24 -14.69
N GLY A 194 11.27 12.45 -14.20
CA GLY A 194 10.03 12.82 -13.50
C GLY A 194 10.22 13.92 -12.46
N LEU A 195 9.10 14.30 -11.82
CA LEU A 195 9.09 15.35 -10.80
C LEU A 195 9.92 14.97 -9.57
N GLN A 196 10.19 15.96 -8.73
CA GLN A 196 10.77 15.74 -7.42
C GLN A 196 9.79 14.98 -6.50
N GLY A 197 10.30 14.07 -5.67
CA GLY A 197 9.47 13.38 -4.66
C GLY A 197 8.56 12.25 -5.16
N VAL A 198 8.56 11.94 -6.47
CA VAL A 198 7.77 10.83 -7.05
C VAL A 198 8.38 9.44 -6.83
N GLY A 199 9.58 9.37 -6.23
CA GLY A 199 10.24 8.11 -5.88
C GLY A 199 11.22 7.56 -6.91
N LYS A 200 11.81 8.39 -7.80
CA LYS A 200 12.76 7.97 -8.85
C LYS A 200 13.92 7.10 -8.32
N THR A 201 14.65 7.57 -7.31
CA THR A 201 15.77 6.82 -6.70
C THR A 201 15.33 5.47 -6.14
N THR A 202 14.16 5.41 -5.50
CA THR A 202 13.60 4.15 -4.99
C THR A 202 13.19 3.23 -6.13
N VAL A 203 12.54 3.75 -7.17
CA VAL A 203 12.16 3.00 -8.37
C VAL A 203 13.40 2.48 -9.09
N CYS A 204 14.49 3.22 -9.11
CA CYS A 204 15.76 2.81 -9.70
C CYS A 204 16.27 1.50 -9.06
N ALA A 205 16.30 1.46 -7.73
CA ALA A 205 16.71 0.26 -6.99
C ALA A 205 15.72 -0.91 -7.16
N LYS A 206 14.41 -0.62 -7.11
CA LYS A 206 13.36 -1.63 -7.35
C LYS A 206 13.44 -2.22 -8.75
N LEU A 207 13.71 -1.39 -9.76
CA LEU A 207 13.85 -1.81 -11.15
C LEU A 207 15.09 -2.70 -11.31
N ALA A 208 16.20 -2.35 -10.68
CA ALA A 208 17.38 -3.20 -10.67
C ALA A 208 17.11 -4.55 -9.99
N TYR A 209 16.39 -4.56 -8.87
CA TYR A 209 15.97 -5.78 -8.19
C TYR A 209 15.05 -6.65 -9.07
N TYR A 210 14.06 -6.03 -9.72
CA TYR A 210 13.17 -6.70 -10.67
C TYR A 210 13.94 -7.33 -11.83
N LEU A 211 14.85 -6.58 -12.46
CA LEU A 211 15.65 -7.06 -13.58
C LEU A 211 16.63 -8.18 -13.16
N LYS A 212 17.18 -8.12 -11.95
CA LYS A 212 18.00 -9.19 -11.37
C LYS A 212 17.20 -10.47 -11.18
N LYS A 213 15.94 -10.39 -10.74
CA LYS A 213 15.03 -11.55 -10.68
C LYS A 213 14.76 -12.17 -12.06
N VAL A 214 14.73 -11.35 -13.11
CA VAL A 214 14.59 -11.79 -14.51
C VAL A 214 15.92 -12.31 -15.09
N GLY A 215 17.01 -12.34 -14.30
CA GLY A 215 18.30 -12.89 -14.69
C GLY A 215 19.20 -11.92 -15.45
N LYS A 216 18.96 -10.60 -15.37
CA LYS A 216 19.80 -9.58 -16.01
C LYS A 216 20.78 -8.96 -15.02
N SER A 217 22.03 -8.79 -15.44
CA SER A 217 23.01 -8.00 -14.70
C SER A 217 22.71 -6.50 -14.86
N CYS A 218 22.79 -5.75 -13.75
CA CYS A 218 22.42 -4.33 -13.72
C CYS A 218 23.55 -3.47 -13.17
N MET A 219 23.60 -2.20 -13.56
CA MET A 219 24.39 -1.16 -12.94
C MET A 219 23.54 0.10 -12.77
N LEU A 220 23.58 0.70 -11.59
CA LEU A 220 22.94 1.98 -11.31
C LEU A 220 23.91 3.13 -11.55
N VAL A 221 23.42 4.25 -12.07
CA VAL A 221 24.22 5.46 -12.26
C VAL A 221 23.56 6.62 -11.51
N ALA A 222 24.31 7.25 -10.61
CA ALA A 222 23.85 8.35 -9.78
C ALA A 222 23.97 9.69 -10.54
N GLY A 223 22.91 10.07 -11.26
CA GLY A 223 22.82 11.34 -11.99
C GLY A 223 22.10 12.48 -11.24
N ASP A 224 21.60 12.25 -10.01
CA ASP A 224 21.08 13.30 -9.13
C ASP A 224 22.22 13.89 -8.27
N VAL A 225 22.91 14.89 -8.82
CA VAL A 225 24.01 15.61 -8.16
C VAL A 225 23.54 16.79 -7.31
N TYR A 226 22.26 17.18 -7.43
CA TYR A 226 21.72 18.39 -6.80
C TYR A 226 21.12 18.11 -5.43
N ARG A 227 20.47 16.96 -5.27
CA ARG A 227 19.79 16.62 -4.02
C ARG A 227 20.82 16.14 -2.98
N PRO A 228 20.83 16.71 -1.76
CA PRO A 228 21.72 16.27 -0.70
C PRO A 228 21.57 14.77 -0.40
N ALA A 229 22.69 14.07 -0.27
CA ALA A 229 22.76 12.63 0.01
C ALA A 229 22.01 11.72 -0.99
N ALA A 230 21.65 12.20 -2.19
CA ALA A 230 20.98 11.36 -3.19
C ALA A 230 21.90 10.26 -3.73
N ILE A 231 23.17 10.57 -3.94
CA ILE A 231 24.20 9.60 -4.32
C ILE A 231 24.33 8.52 -3.23
N ASP A 232 24.48 8.92 -1.97
CA ASP A 232 24.60 7.99 -0.85
C ASP A 232 23.35 7.13 -0.68
N GLN A 233 22.16 7.73 -0.85
CA GLN A 233 20.88 7.02 -0.85
C GLN A 233 20.87 5.92 -1.93
N LEU A 234 21.27 6.24 -3.16
CA LEU A 234 21.32 5.26 -4.25
C LEU A 234 22.37 4.17 -4.00
N VAL A 235 23.53 4.52 -3.43
CA VAL A 235 24.58 3.55 -3.05
C VAL A 235 24.07 2.57 -2.00
N ILE A 236 23.41 3.05 -0.94
CA ILE A 236 22.83 2.18 0.09
C ILE A 236 21.78 1.25 -0.52
N LEU A 237 20.89 1.78 -1.37
CA LEU A 237 19.88 0.97 -2.03
C LEU A 237 20.50 -0.05 -2.99
N GLY A 238 21.55 0.33 -3.74
CA GLY A 238 22.30 -0.57 -4.60
C GLY A 238 22.96 -1.72 -3.83
N GLN A 239 23.53 -1.44 -2.66
CA GLN A 239 24.08 -2.47 -1.76
C GLN A 239 22.99 -3.42 -1.26
N GLN A 240 21.79 -2.92 -0.91
CA GLN A 240 20.68 -3.75 -0.46
C GLN A 240 20.19 -4.74 -1.52
N VAL A 241 20.24 -4.36 -2.80
CA VAL A 241 19.86 -5.25 -3.93
C VAL A 241 21.06 -5.99 -4.53
N ASP A 242 22.27 -5.75 -4.01
CA ASP A 242 23.53 -6.26 -4.52
C ASP A 242 23.71 -5.96 -6.02
N VAL A 243 23.68 -4.66 -6.33
CA VAL A 243 23.86 -4.07 -7.67
C VAL A 243 24.89 -2.94 -7.60
N PRO A 244 25.91 -2.93 -8.47
CA PRO A 244 26.93 -1.89 -8.46
C PRO A 244 26.35 -0.52 -8.81
N VAL A 245 26.79 0.51 -8.09
CA VAL A 245 26.43 1.91 -8.35
C VAL A 245 27.67 2.68 -8.84
N TYR A 246 27.51 3.41 -9.93
CA TYR A 246 28.51 4.33 -10.44
C TYR A 246 28.17 5.77 -10.01
N SER A 247 29.16 6.46 -9.45
CA SER A 247 29.11 7.87 -9.08
C SER A 247 30.46 8.54 -9.34
N ALA A 248 30.44 9.84 -9.61
CA ALA A 248 31.65 10.66 -9.76
C ALA A 248 31.63 11.92 -8.87
N GLY A 249 30.86 11.88 -7.78
CA GLY A 249 30.63 13.02 -6.89
C GLY A 249 29.62 14.04 -7.43
N THR A 250 29.58 15.22 -6.81
CA THR A 250 28.62 16.30 -7.11
C THR A 250 29.15 17.36 -8.07
N GLU A 251 30.47 17.44 -8.24
CA GLU A 251 31.14 18.49 -9.05
C GLU A 251 31.14 18.19 -10.56
N VAL A 252 30.81 16.95 -10.94
CA VAL A 252 30.80 16.50 -12.33
C VAL A 252 29.40 16.66 -12.92
N LYS A 253 29.31 17.10 -14.17
CA LYS A 253 28.02 17.25 -14.86
C LYS A 253 27.29 15.91 -14.98
N PRO A 254 25.95 15.86 -14.80
CA PRO A 254 25.16 14.64 -14.95
C PRO A 254 25.33 13.92 -16.28
N SER A 255 25.48 14.66 -17.39
CA SER A 255 25.71 14.09 -18.73
C SER A 255 27.02 13.30 -18.80
N GLU A 256 28.06 13.79 -18.13
CA GLU A 256 29.36 13.15 -18.08
C GLU A 256 29.37 11.94 -17.13
N ILE A 257 28.73 12.04 -15.96
CA ILE A 257 28.55 10.90 -15.04
C ILE A 257 27.82 9.76 -15.76
N ALA A 258 26.75 10.09 -16.48
CA ALA A 258 25.96 9.15 -17.26
C ALA A 258 26.81 8.43 -18.33
N ARG A 259 27.61 9.19 -19.10
CA ARG A 259 28.51 8.65 -20.12
C ARG A 259 29.57 7.72 -19.52
N GLN A 260 30.26 8.18 -18.47
CA GLN A 260 31.32 7.39 -17.82
C GLN A 260 30.75 6.11 -17.17
N GLY A 261 29.54 6.19 -16.59
CA GLY A 261 28.82 5.03 -16.07
C GLY A 261 28.49 4.00 -17.15
N LEU A 262 28.00 4.45 -18.31
CA LEU A 262 27.74 3.59 -19.45
C LEU A 262 29.02 2.92 -19.99
N GLU A 263 30.13 3.65 -20.06
CA GLU A 263 31.42 3.09 -20.48
C GLU A 263 31.94 2.03 -19.50
N LYS A 264 31.78 2.27 -18.19
CA LYS A 264 32.13 1.28 -17.15
C LYS A 264 31.27 0.03 -17.26
N ALA A 265 29.97 0.18 -17.47
CA ALA A 265 29.05 -0.94 -17.67
C ALA A 265 29.42 -1.77 -18.91
N LYS A 266 29.78 -1.13 -20.03
CA LYS A 266 30.29 -1.80 -21.23
C LYS A 266 31.55 -2.61 -20.95
N LYS A 267 32.51 -2.04 -20.20
CA LYS A 267 33.76 -2.74 -19.82
C LYS A 267 33.51 -3.94 -18.91
N GLN A 268 32.46 -3.89 -18.09
CA GLN A 268 32.08 -4.94 -17.15
C GLN A 268 31.06 -5.94 -17.74
N ASN A 269 30.71 -5.81 -19.02
CA ASN A 269 29.70 -6.64 -19.70
C ASN A 269 28.35 -6.70 -18.95
N ILE A 270 27.90 -5.56 -18.42
CA ILE A 270 26.60 -5.43 -17.77
C ILE A 270 25.48 -5.35 -18.82
N ASP A 271 24.36 -6.04 -18.57
CA ASP A 271 23.23 -6.10 -19.50
C ASP A 271 22.37 -4.83 -19.49
N VAL A 272 22.15 -4.24 -18.31
CA VAL A 272 21.26 -3.08 -18.14
C VAL A 272 21.91 -1.97 -17.30
N VAL A 273 21.84 -0.74 -17.80
CA VAL A 273 22.27 0.46 -17.09
C VAL A 273 21.05 1.31 -16.78
N ILE A 274 20.81 1.59 -15.50
CA ILE A 274 19.69 2.43 -15.05
C ILE A 274 20.26 3.74 -14.52
N VAL A 275 19.80 4.85 -15.08
CA VAL A 275 20.27 6.19 -14.73
C VAL A 275 19.22 6.90 -13.89
N ASP A 276 19.52 7.17 -12.62
CA ASP A 276 18.68 7.99 -11.74
C ASP A 276 19.01 9.47 -11.96
N THR A 277 18.07 10.25 -12.47
CA THR A 277 18.26 11.70 -12.66
C THR A 277 17.62 12.48 -11.53
N ALA A 278 18.09 13.71 -11.33
CA ALA A 278 17.42 14.66 -10.44
C ALA A 278 15.93 14.83 -10.77
N GLY A 279 15.14 15.13 -9.74
CA GLY A 279 13.76 15.58 -9.93
C GLY A 279 13.73 16.96 -10.55
N ARG A 280 12.89 17.14 -11.57
CA ARG A 280 12.80 18.42 -12.29
C ARG A 280 11.38 18.95 -12.24
N LEU A 281 11.22 20.24 -11.95
CA LEU A 281 9.94 20.92 -12.09
C LEU A 281 9.70 21.21 -13.57
N GLN A 282 8.46 21.06 -14.03
CA GLN A 282 8.08 21.32 -15.44
C GLN A 282 8.42 22.73 -15.93
N ILE A 283 8.64 23.67 -15.01
CA ILE A 283 8.85 25.10 -15.29
C ILE A 283 10.35 25.43 -15.45
N ASP A 284 11.26 24.55 -15.03
CA ASP A 284 12.70 24.83 -15.06
C ASP A 284 13.34 24.40 -16.40
N LYS A 285 13.50 25.39 -17.29
CA LYS A 285 14.12 25.19 -18.62
C LYS A 285 15.57 24.72 -18.53
N ALA A 286 16.37 25.27 -17.60
CA ALA A 286 17.78 24.92 -17.49
C ALA A 286 17.93 23.44 -17.11
N MET A 287 17.10 22.98 -16.18
CA MET A 287 17.05 21.57 -15.82
C MET A 287 16.56 20.69 -16.97
N MET A 288 15.54 21.10 -17.71
CA MET A 288 15.06 20.31 -18.86
C MET A 288 16.12 20.19 -19.96
N ASP A 289 16.89 21.24 -20.22
CA ASP A 289 17.95 21.23 -21.22
C ASP A 289 19.12 20.31 -20.81
N GLU A 290 19.46 20.26 -19.53
CA GLU A 290 20.43 19.29 -19.02
C GLU A 290 19.94 17.85 -19.17
N LEU A 291 18.65 17.57 -18.94
CA LEU A 291 18.09 16.24 -19.18
C LEU A 291 18.15 15.85 -20.66
N LYS A 292 17.92 16.82 -21.56
CA LYS A 292 18.12 16.61 -23.00
C LYS A 292 19.58 16.31 -23.32
N GLU A 293 20.52 16.99 -22.67
CA GLU A 293 21.96 16.71 -22.81
C GLU A 293 22.31 15.28 -22.39
N VAL A 294 21.84 14.85 -21.21
CA VAL A 294 22.02 13.48 -20.70
C VAL A 294 21.41 12.46 -21.67
N LYS A 295 20.18 12.71 -22.15
CA LYS A 295 19.51 11.83 -23.13
C LYS A 295 20.33 11.73 -24.43
N ARG A 296 20.83 12.84 -24.96
CA ARG A 296 21.66 12.86 -26.18
C ARG A 296 22.97 12.11 -26.00
N ALA A 297 23.62 12.26 -24.84
CA ALA A 297 24.88 11.58 -24.54
C ALA A 297 24.71 10.06 -24.42
N LEU A 298 23.57 9.60 -23.89
CA LEU A 298 23.30 8.19 -23.64
C LEU A 298 22.65 7.45 -24.81
N ASN A 299 21.83 8.14 -25.61
CA ASN A 299 20.91 7.54 -26.58
C ASN A 299 20.13 6.34 -25.98
N PRO A 300 19.31 6.57 -24.93
CA PRO A 300 18.73 5.50 -24.13
C PRO A 300 17.72 4.67 -24.92
N THR A 301 17.71 3.36 -24.68
CA THR A 301 16.70 2.43 -25.22
C THR A 301 15.31 2.76 -24.69
N GLU A 302 15.23 3.11 -23.41
CA GLU A 302 13.99 3.45 -22.72
C GLU A 302 14.16 4.75 -21.94
N VAL A 303 13.18 5.64 -22.07
CA VAL A 303 13.02 6.83 -21.21
C VAL A 303 11.71 6.65 -20.46
N LEU A 304 11.83 6.27 -19.19
CA LEU A 304 10.69 5.95 -18.34
C LEU A 304 10.34 7.15 -17.45
N LEU A 305 9.11 7.65 -17.61
CA LEU A 305 8.58 8.70 -16.75
C LEU A 305 8.01 8.11 -15.47
N VAL A 306 8.59 8.47 -14.33
CA VAL A 306 8.07 8.08 -13.01
C VAL A 306 7.01 9.09 -12.60
N VAL A 307 5.79 8.61 -12.39
CA VAL A 307 4.61 9.41 -12.01
C VAL A 307 4.04 8.87 -10.71
N ASP A 308 3.75 9.76 -9.77
CA ASP A 308 3.09 9.41 -8.52
C ASP A 308 1.59 9.20 -8.77
N ALA A 309 1.05 8.05 -8.35
CA ALA A 309 -0.37 7.72 -8.52
C ALA A 309 -1.32 8.68 -7.77
N MET A 310 -0.80 9.39 -6.75
CA MET A 310 -1.55 10.45 -6.05
C MET A 310 -1.62 11.75 -6.86
N THR A 311 -0.80 11.90 -7.91
CA THR A 311 -0.84 13.08 -8.77
C THR A 311 -2.08 13.02 -9.64
N GLY A 312 -3.07 13.84 -9.34
CA GLY A 312 -4.33 13.91 -10.07
C GLY A 312 -4.19 14.60 -11.43
N GLN A 313 -4.92 15.71 -11.61
CA GLN A 313 -5.01 16.41 -12.89
C GLN A 313 -3.66 16.93 -13.42
N GLU A 314 -2.72 17.26 -12.52
CA GLU A 314 -1.37 17.71 -12.89
C GLU A 314 -0.55 16.66 -13.63
N ALA A 315 -0.88 15.37 -13.48
CA ALA A 315 -0.19 14.28 -14.18
C ALA A 315 -0.33 14.42 -15.70
N ALA A 316 -1.48 14.88 -16.20
CA ALA A 316 -1.69 15.10 -17.63
C ALA A 316 -0.76 16.18 -18.21
N ALA A 317 -0.63 17.32 -17.51
CA ALA A 317 0.26 18.41 -17.94
C ALA A 317 1.74 17.98 -17.85
N LEU A 318 2.10 17.24 -16.80
CA LEU A 318 3.43 16.66 -16.62
C LEU A 318 3.82 15.76 -17.77
N VAL A 319 2.97 14.78 -18.04
CA VAL A 319 3.18 13.76 -19.05
C VAL A 319 3.28 14.42 -20.43
N THR A 320 2.41 15.38 -20.74
CA THR A 320 2.49 16.17 -21.98
C THR A 320 3.87 16.82 -22.14
N THR A 321 4.29 17.58 -21.12
CA THR A 321 5.52 18.38 -21.16
C THR A 321 6.75 17.49 -21.34
N PHE A 322 6.87 16.42 -20.54
CA PHE A 322 8.00 15.50 -20.65
C PHE A 322 7.99 14.72 -21.97
N ASN A 323 6.80 14.37 -22.49
CA ASN A 323 6.70 13.68 -23.77
C ASN A 323 7.11 14.58 -24.95
N LEU A 324 6.75 15.87 -24.92
CA LEU A 324 7.13 16.82 -25.97
C LEU A 324 8.61 17.22 -25.91
N GLU A 325 9.12 17.53 -24.71
CA GLU A 325 10.47 18.08 -24.54
C GLU A 325 11.56 17.01 -24.54
N ILE A 326 11.29 15.86 -23.91
CA ILE A 326 12.27 14.78 -23.75
C ILE A 326 11.96 13.63 -24.69
N GLY A 327 10.69 13.27 -24.86
CA GLY A 327 10.26 12.09 -25.61
C GLY A 327 10.40 10.82 -24.77
N ILE A 328 9.29 10.44 -24.13
CA ILE A 328 9.20 9.28 -23.24
C ILE A 328 8.77 8.03 -24.03
N THR A 329 9.20 6.86 -23.58
CA THR A 329 8.87 5.56 -24.20
C THR A 329 7.81 4.80 -23.39
N GLY A 330 7.76 5.04 -22.08
CA GLY A 330 6.75 4.49 -21.18
C GLY A 330 6.74 5.21 -19.85
N ALA A 331 5.86 4.77 -18.95
CA ALA A 331 5.75 5.31 -17.60
C ALA A 331 5.81 4.22 -16.52
N ILE A 332 6.23 4.64 -15.33
CA ILE A 332 6.17 3.85 -14.10
C ILE A 332 5.28 4.60 -13.11
N LEU A 333 4.23 3.95 -12.62
CA LEU A 333 3.37 4.51 -11.58
C LEU A 333 3.89 4.13 -10.20
N THR A 334 4.01 5.07 -9.27
CA THR A 334 4.45 4.81 -7.89
C THR A 334 3.35 5.11 -6.88
N LYS A 335 3.54 4.65 -5.64
CA LYS A 335 2.64 4.90 -4.49
C LYS A 335 1.20 4.46 -4.73
N LEU A 336 1.03 3.38 -5.52
CA LEU A 336 -0.28 2.80 -5.80
C LEU A 336 -0.88 2.11 -4.56
N ASP A 337 -0.12 1.94 -3.48
CA ASP A 337 -0.61 1.44 -2.19
C ASP A 337 -1.24 2.49 -1.28
N GLY A 338 -1.08 3.78 -1.63
CA GLY A 338 -1.74 4.86 -0.91
C GLY A 338 -3.25 4.91 -1.16
N ASP A 339 -3.92 5.89 -0.55
CA ASP A 339 -5.29 6.32 -0.93
C ASP A 339 -5.22 7.06 -2.28
N SER A 340 -4.77 6.33 -3.30
CA SER A 340 -4.49 6.88 -4.62
C SER A 340 -5.79 6.90 -5.40
N ARG A 341 -6.20 8.08 -5.80
CA ARG A 341 -7.44 8.27 -6.55
C ARG A 341 -7.45 7.63 -7.95
N GLY A 342 -6.32 7.09 -8.43
CA GLY A 342 -6.24 6.38 -9.71
C GLY A 342 -6.22 7.26 -10.96
N GLY A 343 -6.50 8.56 -10.82
CA GLY A 343 -6.57 9.49 -11.95
C GLY A 343 -5.25 9.67 -12.72
N ALA A 344 -4.11 9.47 -12.07
CA ALA A 344 -2.80 9.47 -12.72
C ALA A 344 -2.70 8.39 -13.80
N ALA A 345 -3.11 7.15 -13.47
CA ALA A 345 -3.00 6.00 -14.36
C ALA A 345 -3.83 6.19 -15.64
N LEU A 346 -5.04 6.73 -15.46
CA LEU A 346 -5.97 7.03 -16.55
C LEU A 346 -5.46 8.19 -17.44
N SER A 347 -4.70 9.12 -16.88
CA SER A 347 -4.26 10.31 -17.62
C SER A 347 -2.98 10.09 -18.43
N VAL A 348 -2.08 9.21 -18.00
CA VAL A 348 -0.76 9.03 -18.64
C VAL A 348 -0.89 8.55 -20.09
N LYS A 349 -1.61 7.46 -20.31
CA LYS A 349 -1.73 6.83 -21.63
C LYS A 349 -2.51 7.72 -22.60
N GLU A 350 -3.62 8.26 -22.14
CA GLU A 350 -4.53 9.07 -22.95
C GLU A 350 -3.87 10.37 -23.45
N VAL A 351 -2.90 10.90 -22.70
CA VAL A 351 -2.23 12.16 -23.05
C VAL A 351 -0.93 11.94 -23.82
N SER A 352 -0.10 10.97 -23.43
CA SER A 352 1.18 10.70 -24.11
C SER A 352 1.08 9.71 -25.27
N GLY A 353 0.03 8.90 -25.32
CA GLY A 353 -0.05 7.69 -26.15
C GLY A 353 0.91 6.58 -25.71
N LYS A 354 1.72 6.77 -24.65
CA LYS A 354 2.72 5.81 -24.19
C LYS A 354 2.18 4.88 -23.11
N PRO A 355 2.57 3.60 -23.11
CA PRO A 355 2.08 2.64 -22.14
C PRO A 355 2.68 2.85 -20.75
N ILE A 356 1.92 2.47 -19.73
CA ILE A 356 2.46 2.26 -18.39
C ILE A 356 3.07 0.85 -18.39
N LYS A 357 4.35 0.73 -18.02
CA LYS A 357 5.08 -0.54 -18.07
C LYS A 357 5.11 -1.24 -16.71
N LEU A 358 5.30 -0.46 -15.65
CA LEU A 358 5.50 -0.96 -14.29
C LEU A 358 4.72 -0.14 -13.28
N VAL A 359 4.43 -0.77 -12.14
CA VAL A 359 3.67 -0.22 -11.02
C VAL A 359 4.39 -0.54 -9.72
N GLY A 360 4.64 0.48 -8.90
CA GLY A 360 5.15 0.38 -7.54
C GLY A 360 4.00 0.38 -6.53
N ARG A 361 3.81 -0.75 -5.81
CA ARG A 361 2.71 -0.98 -4.86
C ARG A 361 3.14 -0.96 -3.39
N GLY A 362 4.21 -0.26 -3.06
CA GLY A 362 4.70 -0.24 -1.70
C GLY A 362 6.06 0.41 -1.58
N GLU A 363 6.62 0.38 -0.39
CA GLU A 363 7.93 0.94 -0.09
C GLU A 363 9.06 -0.09 -0.23
N ARG A 364 8.76 -1.39 -0.16
CA ARG A 364 9.80 -2.44 -0.19
C ARG A 364 10.40 -2.56 -1.59
N LEU A 365 11.63 -3.04 -1.65
CA LEU A 365 12.39 -3.22 -2.89
C LEU A 365 11.72 -4.23 -3.85
N GLU A 366 10.95 -5.16 -3.30
CA GLU A 366 10.20 -6.19 -4.02
C GLU A 366 8.82 -5.73 -4.54
N ASP A 367 8.35 -4.54 -4.13
CA ASP A 367 7.01 -4.03 -4.47
C ASP A 367 6.97 -3.31 -5.84
N LEU A 368 7.63 -3.87 -6.87
CA LEU A 368 7.56 -3.40 -8.25
C LEU A 368 7.09 -4.54 -9.15
N GLU A 369 6.02 -4.29 -9.89
CA GLU A 369 5.34 -5.31 -10.70
C GLU A 369 5.03 -4.77 -12.11
N PRO A 370 4.87 -5.65 -13.11
CA PRO A 370 4.32 -5.27 -14.41
C PRO A 370 2.93 -4.63 -14.29
N PHE A 371 2.65 -3.68 -15.17
CA PHE A 371 1.33 -3.06 -15.25
C PHE A 371 0.39 -3.89 -16.13
N TYR A 372 -0.71 -4.30 -15.53
CA TYR A 372 -1.78 -5.07 -16.17
C TYR A 372 -3.06 -4.21 -16.21
N PRO A 373 -3.40 -3.62 -17.39
CA PRO A 373 -4.55 -2.71 -17.51
C PRO A 373 -5.89 -3.38 -17.14
N ASP A 374 -6.07 -4.64 -17.54
CA ASP A 374 -7.22 -5.51 -17.22
C ASP A 374 -7.39 -5.67 -15.71
N ARG A 375 -6.31 -6.06 -15.02
CA ARG A 375 -6.32 -6.25 -13.56
C ARG A 375 -6.56 -4.93 -12.84
N MET A 376 -6.01 -3.82 -13.35
CA MET A 376 -6.24 -2.51 -12.78
C MET A 376 -7.70 -2.07 -12.91
N ALA A 377 -8.32 -2.31 -14.07
CA ALA A 377 -9.73 -2.02 -14.29
C ALA A 377 -10.63 -2.85 -13.35
N GLY A 378 -10.36 -4.15 -13.22
CA GLY A 378 -11.08 -5.02 -12.28
C GLY A 378 -10.99 -4.55 -10.82
N ARG A 379 -9.82 -4.08 -10.39
CA ARG A 379 -9.61 -3.50 -9.05
C ARG A 379 -10.38 -2.19 -8.85
N ILE A 380 -10.37 -1.29 -9.83
CA ILE A 380 -11.14 -0.03 -9.80
C ILE A 380 -12.63 -0.32 -9.62
N LEU A 381 -13.13 -1.37 -10.28
CA LEU A 381 -14.53 -1.80 -10.23
C LEU A 381 -14.88 -2.63 -8.99
N GLY A 382 -13.94 -2.88 -8.09
CA GLY A 382 -14.17 -3.68 -6.88
C GLY A 382 -14.34 -5.18 -7.14
N MET A 383 -14.01 -5.66 -8.35
CA MET A 383 -14.10 -7.08 -8.72
C MET A 383 -12.93 -7.93 -8.19
N GLY A 384 -11.92 -7.29 -7.58
CA GLY A 384 -10.73 -7.93 -7.07
C GLY A 384 -9.73 -8.33 -8.17
N ASP A 385 -8.63 -8.96 -7.77
CA ASP A 385 -7.60 -9.48 -8.69
C ASP A 385 -7.15 -10.88 -8.24
N VAL A 386 -7.93 -11.86 -8.66
CA VAL A 386 -7.74 -13.28 -8.31
C VAL A 386 -6.45 -13.83 -8.94
N LEU A 387 -6.10 -13.37 -10.14
CA LEU A 387 -4.94 -13.89 -10.88
C LEU A 387 -3.62 -13.45 -10.24
N SER A 388 -3.48 -12.17 -9.89
CA SER A 388 -2.30 -11.73 -9.14
C SER A 388 -2.21 -12.40 -7.77
N PHE A 389 -3.34 -12.74 -7.14
CA PHE A 389 -3.32 -13.45 -5.87
C PHE A 389 -2.76 -14.87 -6.03
N VAL A 390 -3.22 -15.60 -7.05
CA VAL A 390 -2.72 -16.95 -7.36
C VAL A 390 -1.23 -16.92 -7.69
N GLU A 391 -0.78 -15.98 -8.53
CA GLU A 391 0.64 -15.82 -8.90
C GLU A 391 1.51 -15.51 -7.68
N LYS A 392 1.07 -14.60 -6.79
CA LYS A 392 1.82 -14.26 -5.59
C LYS A 392 1.84 -15.39 -4.57
N ALA A 393 0.73 -16.12 -4.45
CA ALA A 393 0.66 -17.33 -3.65
C ALA A 393 1.64 -18.38 -4.17
N GLN A 394 1.73 -18.58 -5.49
CA GLN A 394 2.72 -19.47 -6.11
C GLN A 394 4.17 -18.99 -5.94
N GLU A 395 4.46 -17.68 -6.00
CA GLU A 395 5.83 -17.15 -5.79
C GLU A 395 6.31 -17.40 -4.35
N VAL A 396 5.41 -17.27 -3.36
CA VAL A 396 5.75 -17.49 -1.95
C VAL A 396 5.74 -18.98 -1.58
N MET A 397 4.87 -19.77 -2.21
CA MET A 397 4.84 -21.22 -2.07
C MET A 397 5.81 -21.86 -3.07
N ARG A 398 7.09 -21.94 -2.72
CA ARG A 398 8.04 -22.75 -3.50
C ARG A 398 7.54 -24.19 -3.56
N GLN A 399 7.65 -24.84 -4.73
CA GLN A 399 7.19 -26.23 -4.94
C GLN A 399 7.76 -27.21 -3.91
N GLU A 400 8.97 -26.98 -3.43
CA GLU A 400 9.63 -27.79 -2.39
C GLU A 400 8.91 -27.72 -1.02
N ASP A 401 8.42 -26.53 -0.61
CA ASP A 401 7.69 -26.37 0.65
C ASP A 401 6.29 -27.00 0.60
N ALA A 402 5.68 -27.05 -0.58
CA ALA A 402 4.33 -27.60 -0.77
C ALA A 402 4.30 -29.13 -0.60
N GLU A 403 5.30 -29.84 -1.14
CA GLU A 403 5.40 -31.30 -1.01
C GLU A 403 5.74 -31.73 0.42
N GLU A 404 6.66 -31.03 1.09
CA GLU A 404 6.95 -31.27 2.50
C GLU A 404 5.74 -30.99 3.39
N LEU A 405 5.05 -29.88 3.14
CA LEU A 405 3.82 -29.55 3.84
C LEU A 405 2.76 -30.61 3.60
N GLN A 406 2.58 -31.08 2.37
CA GLN A 406 1.65 -32.16 2.04
C GLN A 406 1.99 -33.43 2.80
N LYS A 407 3.25 -33.88 2.80
CA LYS A 407 3.71 -35.06 3.57
C LYS A 407 3.49 -34.91 5.08
N LYS A 408 3.69 -33.70 5.63
CA LYS A 408 3.48 -33.42 7.06
C LYS A 408 2.00 -33.34 7.45
N ILE A 409 1.15 -32.81 6.56
CA ILE A 409 -0.30 -32.82 6.75
C ILE A 409 -0.81 -34.26 6.66
N MET A 410 -0.35 -35.06 5.69
CA MET A 410 -0.70 -36.49 5.55
C MET A 410 -0.28 -37.30 6.78
N SER A 411 0.88 -37.01 7.37
CA SER A 411 1.36 -37.68 8.58
C SER A 411 0.78 -37.12 9.88
N ALA A 412 -0.11 -36.12 9.83
CA ALA A 412 -0.69 -35.42 10.99
C ALA A 412 0.35 -34.81 11.96
N LYS A 413 1.58 -34.59 11.51
CA LYS A 413 2.71 -34.07 12.30
C LYS A 413 2.88 -32.55 12.18
N PHE A 414 1.78 -31.82 12.03
CA PHE A 414 1.83 -30.36 11.88
C PHE A 414 2.18 -29.70 13.22
N ASP A 415 3.34 -29.07 13.34
CA ASP A 415 3.89 -28.55 14.60
C ASP A 415 3.89 -27.01 14.69
N PHE A 416 4.45 -26.43 15.77
CA PHE A 416 4.55 -24.97 15.89
C PHE A 416 5.61 -24.34 14.98
N ASN A 417 6.63 -25.09 14.54
CA ASN A 417 7.62 -24.61 13.58
C ASN A 417 6.97 -24.42 12.22
N ASP A 418 6.13 -25.36 11.80
CA ASP A 418 5.35 -25.29 10.57
C ASP A 418 4.31 -24.17 10.66
N PHE A 419 3.62 -24.03 11.79
CA PHE A 419 2.71 -22.89 12.03
C PHE A 419 3.42 -21.54 11.87
N LEU A 420 4.61 -21.40 12.43
CA LEU A 420 5.40 -20.17 12.37
C LEU A 420 5.96 -19.93 10.95
N LYS A 421 6.42 -20.96 10.25
CA LYS A 421 6.79 -20.88 8.83
C LYS A 421 5.62 -20.37 7.98
N GLN A 422 4.42 -20.93 8.15
CA GLN A 422 3.22 -20.53 7.40
C GLN A 422 2.78 -19.10 7.75
N THR A 423 2.79 -18.75 9.03
CA THR A 423 2.43 -17.39 9.48
C THR A 423 3.41 -16.36 8.92
N ARG A 424 4.72 -16.67 8.89
CA ARG A 424 5.74 -15.83 8.27
C ARG A 424 5.59 -15.77 6.75
N ALA A 425 5.23 -16.86 6.09
CA ALA A 425 4.94 -16.86 4.65
C ALA A 425 3.76 -15.93 4.32
N VAL A 426 2.68 -16.00 5.11
CA VAL A 426 1.54 -15.07 4.99
C VAL A 426 1.96 -13.61 5.25
N ALA A 427 2.79 -13.36 6.26
CA ALA A 427 3.33 -12.02 6.52
C ALA A 427 4.26 -11.49 5.40
N ARG A 428 4.96 -12.39 4.69
CA ARG A 428 5.79 -12.06 3.51
C ARG A 428 4.94 -11.70 2.29
N MET A 429 3.76 -12.29 2.13
CA MET A 429 2.81 -11.93 1.06
C MET A 429 2.28 -10.49 1.16
N GLY A 430 2.48 -9.82 2.30
CA GLY A 430 2.14 -8.41 2.53
C GLY A 430 1.20 -8.23 3.73
N SER A 431 0.57 -7.05 3.84
CA SER A 431 -0.50 -6.87 4.85
C SER A 431 -1.67 -7.82 4.53
N MET A 432 -2.25 -8.45 5.55
CA MET A 432 -3.45 -9.28 5.42
C MET A 432 -4.61 -8.51 4.76
N THR A 433 -4.60 -7.17 4.87
CA THR A 433 -5.57 -6.28 4.21
C THR A 433 -5.48 -6.41 2.69
N ARG A 434 -4.26 -6.52 2.16
CA ARG A 434 -3.97 -6.66 0.73
C ARG A 434 -4.45 -8.03 0.22
N VAL A 435 -4.19 -9.10 0.97
CA VAL A 435 -4.62 -10.45 0.61
C VAL A 435 -6.15 -10.58 0.59
N ILE A 436 -6.82 -10.06 1.62
CA ILE A 436 -8.29 -10.11 1.70
C ILE A 436 -8.94 -9.27 0.59
N GLY A 437 -8.36 -8.10 0.26
CA GLY A 437 -8.85 -7.24 -0.83
C GLY A 437 -8.70 -7.84 -2.23
N MET A 438 -7.93 -8.92 -2.40
CA MET A 438 -7.79 -9.62 -3.67
C MET A 438 -8.82 -10.75 -3.86
N ILE A 439 -9.51 -11.17 -2.78
CA ILE A 439 -10.49 -12.26 -2.82
C ILE A 439 -11.89 -11.68 -3.12
N PRO A 440 -12.51 -12.02 -4.26
CA PRO A 440 -13.83 -11.51 -4.63
C PRO A 440 -14.89 -11.98 -3.62
N GLY A 441 -15.84 -11.10 -3.28
CA GLY A 441 -16.97 -11.41 -2.40
C GLY A 441 -16.67 -11.37 -0.89
N MET A 442 -15.42 -11.12 -0.47
CA MET A 442 -15.02 -10.99 0.94
C MET A 442 -15.00 -9.54 1.47
N GLY A 443 -15.53 -8.56 0.74
CA GLY A 443 -15.58 -7.13 1.10
C GLY A 443 -16.36 -6.75 2.37
N LYS A 444 -16.81 -7.73 3.18
CA LYS A 444 -17.50 -7.52 4.46
C LYS A 444 -16.56 -7.53 5.68
N VAL A 445 -15.31 -7.98 5.52
CA VAL A 445 -14.33 -7.97 6.63
C VAL A 445 -13.77 -6.57 6.80
N THR A 446 -13.85 -6.02 8.02
CA THR A 446 -13.39 -4.65 8.26
C THR A 446 -11.86 -4.58 8.37
N PRO A 447 -11.20 -3.53 7.86
CA PRO A 447 -9.74 -3.33 8.03
C PRO A 447 -9.29 -3.27 9.50
N ALA A 448 -10.20 -2.96 10.43
CA ALA A 448 -9.94 -3.01 11.87
C ALA A 448 -9.73 -4.45 12.36
N GLN A 449 -10.61 -5.38 11.95
CA GLN A 449 -10.49 -6.80 12.26
C GLN A 449 -9.21 -7.41 11.68
N VAL A 450 -8.79 -6.94 10.49
CA VAL A 450 -7.57 -7.40 9.84
C VAL A 450 -6.30 -6.93 10.57
N ARG A 451 -6.24 -5.66 10.98
CA ARG A 451 -5.11 -5.15 11.79
C ARG A 451 -5.02 -5.81 13.16
N GLU A 452 -6.17 -6.10 13.75
CA GLU A 452 -6.22 -6.86 15.00
C GLU A 452 -5.70 -8.28 14.79
N ALA A 453 -6.05 -8.94 13.68
CA ALA A 453 -5.50 -10.24 13.30
C ALA A 453 -3.97 -10.18 13.12
N GLU A 454 -3.42 -9.19 12.40
CA GLU A 454 -1.97 -9.02 12.23
C GLU A 454 -1.24 -8.82 13.57
N LYS A 455 -1.81 -8.02 14.46
CA LYS A 455 -1.25 -7.81 15.81
C LYS A 455 -1.29 -9.12 16.61
N ASN A 456 -2.37 -9.88 16.49
CA ASN A 456 -2.51 -11.17 17.15
C ASN A 456 -1.50 -12.18 16.61
N LEU A 457 -1.22 -12.20 15.30
CA LEU A 457 -0.19 -13.07 14.70
C LEU A 457 1.21 -12.78 15.27
N LYS A 458 1.60 -11.49 15.41
CA LYS A 458 2.87 -11.12 16.04
C LYS A 458 2.94 -11.54 17.51
N VAL A 459 1.81 -11.47 18.22
CA VAL A 459 1.71 -11.94 19.61
C VAL A 459 1.88 -13.46 19.69
N MET A 460 1.31 -14.20 18.75
CA MET A 460 1.48 -15.66 18.66
C MET A 460 2.94 -16.04 18.35
N GLU A 461 3.58 -15.32 17.42
CA GLU A 461 4.98 -15.53 17.08
C GLU A 461 5.90 -15.39 18.31
N GLY A 462 5.73 -14.31 19.09
CA GLY A 462 6.49 -14.11 20.33
C GLY A 462 6.24 -15.20 21.39
N MET A 463 5.05 -15.80 21.44
CA MET A 463 4.78 -16.95 22.33
C MET A 463 5.49 -18.23 21.84
N ILE A 464 5.54 -18.47 20.53
CA ILE A 464 6.20 -19.64 19.95
C ILE A 464 7.72 -19.52 20.08
N GLU A 465 8.27 -18.32 19.93
CA GLU A 465 9.71 -18.07 20.10
C GLU A 465 10.20 -18.34 21.54
N ALA A 466 9.34 -18.21 22.55
CA ALA A 466 9.64 -18.58 23.94
C ALA A 466 9.59 -20.10 24.22
N MET A 467 9.08 -20.92 23.30
CA MET A 467 9.04 -22.38 23.45
C MET A 467 10.41 -23.01 23.19
N THR A 468 10.69 -24.14 23.85
CA THR A 468 11.86 -24.95 23.51
C THR A 468 11.64 -25.73 22.20
N PRO A 469 12.71 -26.20 21.51
CA PRO A 469 12.56 -26.99 20.28
C PRO A 469 11.62 -28.20 20.44
N GLU A 470 11.75 -28.92 21.55
CA GLU A 470 10.90 -30.08 21.87
C GLU A 470 9.41 -29.70 22.01
N GLU A 471 9.12 -28.55 22.63
CA GLU A 471 7.76 -28.04 22.81
C GLU A 471 7.15 -27.57 21.48
N ARG A 472 7.99 -27.08 20.55
CA ARG A 472 7.55 -26.68 19.21
C ARG A 472 7.19 -27.88 18.35
N GLU A 473 8.01 -28.93 18.39
CA GLU A 473 7.80 -30.18 17.65
C GLU A 473 6.62 -31.00 18.21
N LYS A 474 6.41 -30.97 19.54
CA LYS A 474 5.37 -31.74 20.23
C LYS A 474 4.40 -30.83 21.01
N PRO A 475 3.39 -30.25 20.34
CA PRO A 475 2.36 -29.42 20.98
C PRO A 475 1.56 -30.09 22.10
N GLU A 476 1.51 -31.42 22.13
CA GLU A 476 0.84 -32.21 23.17
C GLU A 476 1.44 -31.98 24.56
N LEU A 477 2.77 -31.78 24.64
CA LEU A 477 3.47 -31.47 25.89
C LEU A 477 2.97 -30.16 26.52
N LEU A 478 2.57 -29.20 25.69
CA LEU A 478 2.00 -27.93 26.13
C LEU A 478 0.52 -28.02 26.47
N ALA A 479 -0.21 -28.99 25.94
CA ALA A 479 -1.62 -29.25 26.30
C ALA A 479 -1.72 -29.91 27.69
N GLU A 480 -0.80 -30.83 27.99
CA GLU A 480 -0.78 -31.58 29.25
C GLU A 480 -0.14 -30.78 30.40
N SER A 481 0.96 -30.05 30.15
CA SER A 481 1.71 -29.38 31.22
C SER A 481 1.30 -27.92 31.42
N GLN A 482 0.63 -27.65 32.54
CA GLN A 482 0.37 -26.28 33.01
C GLN A 482 1.65 -25.51 33.35
N VAL A 483 2.69 -26.19 33.85
CA VAL A 483 3.97 -25.57 34.24
C VAL A 483 4.67 -24.97 33.03
N ARG A 484 4.69 -25.69 31.89
CA ARG A 484 5.28 -25.21 30.64
C ARG A 484 4.53 -23.99 30.09
N ARG A 485 3.19 -24.00 30.14
CA ARG A 485 2.38 -22.85 29.72
C ARG A 485 2.64 -21.60 30.58
N LYS A 486 2.77 -21.76 31.89
CA LYS A 486 3.09 -20.65 32.80
C LYS A 486 4.48 -20.07 32.53
N ARG A 487 5.46 -20.91 32.25
CA ARG A 487 6.82 -20.48 31.85
C ARG A 487 6.79 -19.67 30.57
N ILE A 488 6.17 -20.19 29.50
CA ILE A 488 6.05 -19.48 28.21
C ILE A 488 5.31 -18.15 28.38
N ALA A 489 4.24 -18.12 29.19
CA ALA A 489 3.50 -16.90 29.48
C ALA A 489 4.41 -15.84 30.16
N GLN A 490 5.24 -16.24 31.13
CA GLN A 490 6.19 -15.34 31.79
C GLN A 490 7.28 -14.84 30.82
N GLU A 491 7.89 -15.74 30.06
CA GLU A 491 8.98 -15.42 29.12
C GLU A 491 8.51 -14.54 27.95
N SER A 492 7.25 -14.70 27.50
CA SER A 492 6.65 -13.89 26.42
C SER A 492 5.91 -12.64 26.91
N GLY A 493 5.80 -12.42 28.23
CA GLY A 493 5.05 -11.31 28.82
C GLY A 493 3.54 -11.39 28.55
N LYS A 494 2.98 -12.60 28.47
CA LYS A 494 1.57 -12.91 28.17
C LYS A 494 0.90 -13.65 29.32
N THR A 495 -0.40 -13.87 29.20
CA THR A 495 -1.16 -14.65 30.20
C THR A 495 -1.21 -16.13 29.84
N GLU A 496 -1.34 -17.00 30.85
CA GLU A 496 -1.49 -18.45 30.64
C GLU A 496 -2.70 -18.77 29.73
N GLN A 497 -3.77 -17.97 29.83
CA GLN A 497 -4.95 -18.11 28.98
C GLN A 497 -4.64 -17.88 27.50
N GLN A 498 -3.80 -16.89 27.18
CA GLN A 498 -3.39 -16.62 25.80
C GLN A 498 -2.55 -17.75 25.22
N VAL A 499 -1.65 -18.34 26.02
CA VAL A 499 -0.87 -19.51 25.62
C VAL A 499 -1.77 -20.73 25.42
N SER A 500 -2.74 -20.95 26.31
CA SER A 500 -3.73 -22.03 26.18
C SER A 500 -4.60 -21.87 24.91
N GLN A 501 -5.01 -20.64 24.60
CA GLN A 501 -5.74 -20.31 23.37
C GLN A 501 -4.91 -20.60 22.11
N LEU A 502 -3.62 -20.26 22.11
CA LEU A 502 -2.71 -20.57 20.99
C LEU A 502 -2.62 -22.08 20.76
N VAL A 503 -2.44 -22.86 21.84
CA VAL A 503 -2.41 -24.33 21.75
C VAL A 503 -3.73 -24.87 21.18
N ALA A 504 -4.87 -24.38 21.68
CA ALA A 504 -6.19 -24.78 21.19
C ALA A 504 -6.39 -24.45 19.70
N GLN A 505 -5.93 -23.28 19.25
CA GLN A 505 -6.00 -22.87 17.85
C GLN A 505 -5.19 -23.78 16.93
N LEU A 506 -4.00 -24.21 17.35
CA LEU A 506 -3.20 -25.18 16.59
C LEU A 506 -3.92 -26.52 16.44
N PHE A 507 -4.51 -27.05 17.53
CA PHE A 507 -5.27 -28.30 17.47
C PHE A 507 -6.54 -28.18 16.62
N GLN A 508 -7.26 -27.06 16.71
CA GLN A 508 -8.39 -26.79 15.82
C GLN A 508 -7.97 -26.76 14.36
N MET A 509 -6.80 -26.19 14.06
CA MET A 509 -6.28 -26.16 12.70
C MET A 509 -5.90 -27.56 12.21
N ARG A 510 -5.26 -28.39 13.04
CA ARG A 510 -4.98 -29.82 12.73
C ARG A 510 -6.26 -30.57 12.37
N VAL A 511 -7.33 -30.39 13.15
CA VAL A 511 -8.63 -31.03 12.89
C VAL A 511 -9.23 -30.56 11.58
N ARG A 512 -9.23 -29.25 11.32
CA ARG A 512 -9.74 -28.69 10.05
C ARG A 512 -8.94 -29.18 8.85
N MET A 513 -7.62 -29.19 8.92
CA MET A 513 -6.75 -29.68 7.84
C MET A 513 -6.99 -31.17 7.55
N LYS A 514 -7.14 -31.98 8.59
CA LYS A 514 -7.49 -33.40 8.45
C LYS A 514 -8.85 -33.61 7.77
N ASN A 515 -9.86 -32.82 8.16
CA ASN A 515 -11.19 -32.89 7.56
C ASN A 515 -11.19 -32.43 6.09
N LEU A 516 -10.42 -31.40 5.76
CA LEU A 516 -10.30 -30.87 4.41
C LEU A 516 -9.57 -31.85 3.48
N MET A 517 -8.56 -32.57 4.00
CA MET A 517 -7.90 -33.67 3.28
C MET A 517 -8.83 -34.87 3.05
N GLY A 518 -9.62 -35.27 4.05
CA GLY A 518 -10.59 -36.36 3.90
C GLY A 518 -11.65 -36.10 2.82
N ILE A 519 -11.93 -34.83 2.53
CA ILE A 519 -12.82 -34.39 1.44
C ILE A 519 -12.10 -34.43 0.09
N MET A 520 -10.81 -34.08 0.01
CA MET A 520 -10.01 -34.14 -1.22
C MET A 520 -9.63 -35.57 -1.65
N GLU A 521 -9.52 -36.52 -0.71
CA GLU A 521 -9.24 -37.94 -0.99
C GLU A 521 -10.50 -38.77 -1.31
N GLY A 522 -11.67 -38.16 -1.45
CA GLY A 522 -12.89 -38.84 -1.94
C GLY A 522 -13.69 -39.64 -0.90
N GLY A 523 -13.63 -39.27 0.39
CA GLY A 523 -14.43 -39.90 1.45
C GLY A 523 -15.70 -39.13 1.82
N SER A 524 -16.83 -39.82 1.93
CA SER A 524 -18.13 -39.29 2.41
C SER A 524 -18.06 -38.72 3.83
N ILE A 525 -18.69 -37.56 4.05
CA ILE A 525 -18.78 -36.80 5.30
C ILE A 525 -19.53 -37.60 6.40
N PRO A 526 -18.98 -37.79 7.63
CA PRO A 526 -19.79 -38.14 8.79
C PRO A 526 -20.62 -36.93 9.24
N ALA A 527 -21.93 -37.14 9.40
CA ALA A 527 -22.95 -36.12 9.61
C ALA A 527 -22.60 -35.03 10.66
N LEU A 528 -22.61 -33.77 10.19
CA LEU A 528 -22.31 -32.55 10.95
C LEU A 528 -23.47 -32.04 11.84
N ASN A 529 -24.59 -32.77 11.95
CA ASN A 529 -25.77 -32.26 12.65
C ASN A 529 -25.63 -32.22 14.18
N ASN A 530 -24.74 -33.04 14.77
CA ASN A 530 -24.64 -33.16 16.24
C ASN A 530 -23.64 -32.16 16.88
N LEU A 531 -22.82 -31.45 16.09
CA LEU A 531 -21.82 -30.53 16.64
C LEU A 531 -22.34 -29.08 16.76
N GLU A 532 -23.25 -28.67 15.87
CA GLU A 532 -23.85 -27.35 15.90
C GLU A 532 -24.81 -27.18 17.10
N GLU A 533 -25.46 -28.27 17.51
CA GLU A 533 -26.31 -28.31 18.70
C GLU A 533 -25.50 -28.26 20.00
N ALA A 534 -24.32 -28.89 20.02
CA ALA A 534 -23.42 -28.85 21.17
C ALA A 534 -22.85 -27.44 21.42
N LEU A 535 -22.45 -26.73 20.34
CA LEU A 535 -21.87 -25.40 20.44
C LEU A 535 -22.86 -24.30 20.83
N LYS A 536 -24.14 -24.42 20.44
CA LYS A 536 -25.20 -23.48 20.85
C LYS A 536 -25.60 -23.62 22.33
N SER A 537 -25.30 -24.76 22.96
CA SER A 537 -25.67 -25.02 24.36
C SER A 537 -24.68 -24.43 25.39
N GLU A 538 -23.44 -24.15 25.00
CA GLU A 538 -22.42 -23.59 25.90
C GLU A 538 -22.44 -22.05 26.01
N GLU A 539 -23.07 -21.34 25.07
CA GLU A 539 -23.10 -19.86 25.07
C GLU A 539 -24.13 -19.22 26.03
N LYS A 540 -25.02 -20.01 26.66
CA LYS A 540 -26.16 -19.46 27.44
C LYS A 540 -26.18 -19.76 28.94
N ALA A 541 -25.04 -19.98 29.60
CA ALA A 541 -25.03 -20.07 31.06
C ALA A 541 -23.87 -19.29 31.71
N PRO A 542 -24.14 -18.32 32.61
CA PRO A 542 -23.09 -17.70 33.42
C PRO A 542 -22.53 -18.69 34.46
N PRO A 543 -21.26 -18.55 34.86
CA PRO A 543 -20.55 -19.56 35.63
C PRO A 543 -21.04 -19.58 37.08
N GLY A 544 -21.66 -20.68 37.52
CA GLY A 544 -21.98 -20.90 38.93
C GLY A 544 -23.15 -21.84 39.26
N THR A 545 -24.05 -22.17 38.31
CA THR A 545 -25.29 -22.91 38.63
C THR A 545 -25.35 -24.34 38.10
N ALA A 546 -24.39 -24.77 37.28
CA ALA A 546 -24.40 -26.08 36.62
C ALA A 546 -24.42 -27.29 37.58
N ARG A 547 -23.92 -27.13 38.81
CA ARG A 547 -23.88 -28.22 39.81
C ARG A 547 -25.23 -28.50 40.48
N ARG A 548 -26.23 -27.60 40.37
CA ARG A 548 -27.54 -27.75 41.04
C ARG A 548 -28.61 -28.43 40.17
N ARG A 549 -28.52 -28.36 38.83
CA ARG A 549 -29.49 -28.97 37.89
C ARG A 549 -29.35 -30.48 37.70
N ARG A 550 -28.12 -31.02 37.71
CA ARG A 550 -27.89 -32.48 37.58
C ARG A 550 -28.51 -33.31 38.72
N LYS A 551 -28.73 -32.70 39.90
CA LYS A 551 -29.35 -33.38 41.06
C LYS A 551 -30.89 -33.36 41.04
N SER A 552 -31.52 -32.47 40.27
CA SER A 552 -32.99 -32.42 40.13
C SER A 552 -33.52 -33.31 39.00
N GLU A 553 -32.75 -33.49 37.92
CA GLU A 553 -33.14 -34.35 36.79
C GLU A 553 -33.01 -35.85 37.08
N SER A 554 -32.02 -36.25 37.90
CA SER A 554 -31.88 -37.63 38.36
C SER A 554 -33.01 -38.07 39.30
N ARG A 555 -33.63 -37.13 40.04
CA ARG A 555 -34.80 -37.40 40.90
C ARG A 555 -36.11 -37.51 40.14
N ARG A 556 -36.27 -36.84 39.00
CA ARG A 556 -37.47 -36.94 38.15
C ARG A 556 -37.51 -38.24 37.35
N LYS A 557 -36.36 -38.69 36.82
CA LYS A 557 -36.29 -39.95 36.05
C LYS A 557 -36.58 -41.21 36.86
N PHE A 558 -36.48 -41.16 38.20
CA PHE A 558 -36.84 -42.28 39.07
C PHE A 558 -38.35 -42.35 39.37
N ALA A 559 -39.08 -41.24 39.27
CA ALA A 559 -40.51 -41.17 39.56
C ALA A 559 -41.40 -41.61 38.37
N ASP A 560 -40.95 -41.40 37.13
CA ASP A 560 -41.72 -41.70 35.92
C ASP A 560 -41.69 -43.19 35.49
N SER A 561 -40.91 -44.04 36.16
CA SER A 561 -40.83 -45.48 35.86
C SER A 561 -41.89 -46.35 36.56
N ALA A 562 -42.77 -45.74 37.36
CA ALA A 562 -43.78 -46.44 38.16
C ALA A 562 -45.21 -46.02 37.81
N SER A 563 -45.62 -46.09 36.54
CA SER A 563 -47.06 -46.10 36.20
C SER A 563 -47.34 -46.67 34.81
N THR A 564 -47.43 -48.00 34.70
CA THR A 564 -48.16 -48.61 33.57
C THR A 564 -48.73 -49.96 34.00
N ARG A 565 -49.93 -49.94 34.59
CA ARG A 565 -50.82 -51.12 34.64
C ARG A 565 -51.57 -51.20 33.30
N PRO A 566 -51.71 -52.37 32.66
CA PRO A 566 -52.52 -52.50 31.45
C PRO A 566 -54.01 -52.66 31.79
N GLY A 567 -54.88 -51.94 31.08
CA GLY A 567 -56.34 -52.01 31.15
C GLY A 567 -56.95 -53.15 30.32
N PRO A 568 -58.25 -53.47 30.50
CA PRO A 568 -58.84 -54.74 30.09
C PRO A 568 -59.30 -54.79 28.62
N ARG A 569 -59.34 -56.02 28.08
CA ARG A 569 -59.78 -56.38 26.72
C ARG A 569 -61.28 -56.18 26.55
N GLY A 570 -61.68 -55.52 25.46
CA GLY A 570 -63.05 -55.48 24.95
C GLY A 570 -63.21 -56.34 23.69
N PHE A 571 -64.19 -57.23 23.73
CA PHE A 571 -64.62 -58.18 22.69
C PHE A 571 -65.36 -57.49 21.53
N GLY A 572 -65.11 -57.95 20.30
CA GLY A 572 -66.17 -58.53 19.46
C GLY A 572 -67.01 -57.65 18.52
N ALA A 573 -66.82 -57.93 17.23
CA ALA A 573 -67.84 -58.30 16.22
C ALA A 573 -68.52 -57.23 15.33
N LYS A 574 -68.31 -57.51 14.03
CA LYS A 574 -69.10 -57.26 12.80
C LYS A 574 -69.14 -55.86 12.20
#